data_AF-A0AA87FKG1-F1
#
_entry.id   AF-A0AA87FKG1-F1
#
_cell.length_a   1.000
_cell.length_b   1.000
_cell.length_c   1.000
_cell.angle_alpha   90.00
_cell.angle_beta   90.00
_cell.angle_gamma   90.00
#
_symmetry.space_group_name_H-M   'P 1'
#
loop_
_entity.id
_entity.type
_entity.pdbx_description
1 polymer ?
#
loop_
_entity_poly.entity_id
_entity_poly.type
_entity_poly.pdbx_seq_one_letter_code
_entity_poly.pdbx_strand_id
1 'polypeptide(L)'
;MNKANLTRSMSKKGCSPDNLVYEGFFGRLKNEVFYQRDWKNTTINQFINQLDNYIHWYNHKRIKLTLGGLSPLQYRKKQRCIFKNGPEKHPHPQTHNFKLPLTGDDGVSKSLYF
;
A
#
# COMPACT_ATOMS: atom_id res chain seq x y z
N MET A 1 -9.98 -19.33 -17.47
CA MET A 1 -10.15 -19.16 -16.00
C MET A 1 -10.69 -20.40 -15.29
N ASN A 2 -11.48 -21.26 -15.94
CA ASN A 2 -11.98 -22.52 -15.32
C ASN A 2 -10.91 -23.59 -15.05
N LYS A 3 -9.70 -23.50 -15.62
CA LYS A 3 -8.62 -24.49 -15.36
C LYS A 3 -7.99 -24.39 -13.97
N ALA A 4 -8.17 -23.27 -13.25
CA ALA A 4 -7.56 -23.05 -11.94
C ALA A 4 -8.59 -22.97 -10.78
N ASN A 5 -9.88 -23.20 -11.04
CA ASN A 5 -10.97 -23.02 -10.06
C ASN A 5 -10.94 -21.68 -9.31
N LEU A 6 -10.49 -20.61 -9.99
CA LEU A 6 -10.46 -19.26 -9.44
C LEU A 6 -11.72 -18.50 -9.85
N THR A 7 -12.57 -18.20 -8.87
CA THR A 7 -13.72 -17.31 -9.07
C THR A 7 -13.22 -15.88 -9.29
N ARG A 8 -13.65 -15.24 -10.38
CA ARG A 8 -13.36 -13.81 -10.58
C ARG A 8 -14.05 -13.02 -9.48
N SER A 9 -13.27 -12.27 -8.70
CA SER A 9 -13.82 -11.25 -7.81
C SER A 9 -14.14 -10.01 -8.65
N MET A 10 -15.42 -9.67 -8.78
CA MET A 10 -15.86 -8.38 -9.30
C MET A 10 -16.39 -7.59 -8.10
N SER A 11 -15.86 -6.39 -7.88
CA SER A 11 -16.37 -5.48 -6.86
C SER A 11 -17.84 -5.15 -7.13
N LYS A 12 -18.67 -5.14 -6.09
CA LYS A 12 -20.05 -4.61 -6.22
C LYS A 12 -19.97 -3.15 -6.66
N LYS A 13 -20.89 -2.72 -7.54
CA LYS A 13 -20.97 -1.32 -7.98
C LYS A 13 -21.04 -0.39 -6.75
N GLY A 14 -20.12 0.57 -6.66
CA GLY A 14 -20.00 1.49 -5.52
C GLY A 14 -19.19 0.98 -4.31
N CYS A 15 -18.70 -0.27 -4.34
CA CYS A 15 -17.83 -0.84 -3.31
C CYS A 15 -16.37 -0.83 -3.80
N SER A 16 -15.69 0.30 -3.56
CA SER A 16 -14.28 0.53 -3.90
C SER A 16 -13.21 0.10 -2.86
N PRO A 17 -13.49 -0.55 -1.70
CA PRO A 17 -12.42 -0.82 -0.72
C PRO A 17 -11.18 -1.48 -1.30
N ASP A 18 -11.36 -2.45 -2.21
CA ASP A 18 -10.26 -3.14 -2.85
C ASP A 18 -9.48 -2.21 -3.79
N ASN A 19 -10.19 -1.40 -4.58
CA ASN A 19 -9.59 -0.46 -5.52
C ASN A 19 -8.84 0.67 -4.79
N LEU A 20 -9.34 1.15 -3.64
CA LEU A 20 -8.67 2.16 -2.81
C LEU A 20 -7.29 1.70 -2.31
N VAL A 21 -7.15 0.41 -1.96
CA VAL A 21 -5.86 -0.13 -1.51
C VAL A 21 -4.84 -0.13 -2.64
N TYR A 22 -5.25 -0.53 -3.85
CA TYR A 22 -4.38 -0.52 -5.02
C TYR A 22 -4.04 0.91 -5.46
N GLU A 23 -5.01 1.82 -5.46
CA GLU A 23 -4.78 3.24 -5.75
C GLU A 23 -3.75 3.85 -4.80
N GLY A 24 -3.88 3.57 -3.49
CA GLY A 24 -2.92 4.02 -2.48
C GLY A 24 -1.53 3.43 -2.65
N PHE A 25 -1.39 2.20 -3.16
CA PHE A 25 -0.09 1.62 -3.49
C PHE A 25 0.53 2.28 -4.72
N PHE A 26 -0.22 2.40 -5.81
CA PHE A 26 0.28 2.97 -7.06
C PHE A 26 0.61 4.47 -6.94
N GLY A 27 -0.16 5.22 -6.15
CA GLY A 27 0.17 6.61 -5.83
C GLY A 27 1.55 6.72 -5.15
N ARG A 28 1.82 5.86 -4.16
CA ARG A 28 3.12 5.80 -3.47
C ARG A 28 4.25 5.38 -4.39
N LEU A 29 4.05 4.31 -5.17
CA LEU A 29 5.05 3.85 -6.14
C LEU A 29 5.47 4.99 -7.08
N LYS A 30 4.51 5.75 -7.61
CA LYS A 30 4.81 6.88 -8.49
C LYS A 30 5.60 7.97 -7.77
N ASN A 31 5.16 8.37 -6.59
CA ASN A 31 5.80 9.45 -5.83
C ASN A 31 7.17 9.07 -5.23
N GLU A 32 7.35 7.82 -4.82
CA GLU A 32 8.55 7.35 -4.13
C GLU A 32 9.62 6.82 -5.09
N VAL A 33 9.23 6.32 -6.27
CA VAL A 33 10.16 5.70 -7.23
C VAL A 33 10.16 6.42 -8.56
N PHE A 34 8.98 6.63 -9.15
CA PHE A 34 8.90 7.08 -10.53
C PHE A 34 9.28 8.55 -10.72
N TYR A 35 8.73 9.45 -9.89
CA TYR A 35 8.96 10.89 -10.01
C TYR A 35 10.28 11.38 -9.42
N GLN A 36 10.96 10.57 -8.61
CA GLN A 36 12.24 10.97 -7.98
C GLN A 36 13.45 10.71 -8.87
N ARG A 37 13.27 10.18 -10.09
CA ARG A 37 14.36 9.74 -10.96
C ARG A 37 14.09 10.09 -12.42
N ASP A 38 15.15 10.43 -13.16
CA ASP A 38 15.09 10.50 -14.63
C ASP A 38 15.32 9.09 -15.23
N TRP A 39 14.41 8.69 -16.11
CA TRP A 39 14.38 7.36 -16.74
C TRP A 39 14.90 7.35 -18.18
N LYS A 40 15.25 8.51 -18.77
CA LYS A 40 15.67 8.62 -20.18
C LYS A 40 16.78 7.65 -20.59
N ASN A 41 17.72 7.38 -19.68
CA ASN A 41 18.86 6.50 -19.93
C ASN A 41 18.74 5.14 -19.21
N THR A 42 17.55 4.78 -18.73
CA THR A 42 17.33 3.53 -17.99
C THR A 42 16.75 2.48 -18.93
N THR A 43 17.35 1.29 -18.93
CA THR A 43 16.80 0.17 -19.72
C THR A 43 15.58 -0.43 -19.04
N ILE A 44 14.75 -1.15 -19.81
CA ILE A 44 13.58 -1.85 -19.26
C ILE A 44 13.99 -2.82 -18.14
N ASN A 45 15.08 -3.56 -18.30
CA ASN A 45 15.56 -4.50 -17.27
C ASN A 45 15.96 -3.78 -15.98
N GLN A 46 16.60 -2.62 -16.08
CA GLN A 46 16.95 -1.81 -14.91
C GLN A 46 15.69 -1.26 -14.22
N PHE A 47 14.68 -0.84 -14.99
CA PHE A 47 13.40 -0.41 -14.46
C PHE A 47 12.69 -1.55 -13.70
N ILE A 48 12.64 -2.76 -14.28
CA ILE A 48 12.04 -3.95 -13.64
C ILE A 48 12.76 -4.25 -12.32
N ASN A 49 14.10 -4.29 -12.32
CA ASN A 49 14.87 -4.53 -11.11
C ASN A 49 14.61 -3.48 -10.01
N GLN A 50 14.48 -2.20 -10.40
CA GLN A 50 14.15 -1.14 -9.46
C GLN A 50 12.75 -1.30 -8.87
N LEU A 51 11.78 -1.70 -9.71
CA LEU A 51 10.41 -1.96 -9.29
C LEU A 51 10.34 -3.15 -8.32
N ASP A 52 11.03 -4.25 -8.63
CA ASP A 52 11.10 -5.44 -7.78
C ASP A 52 11.71 -5.12 -6.41
N ASN A 53 12.80 -4.35 -6.40
CA ASN A 53 13.45 -3.90 -5.17
C ASN A 53 12.50 -3.06 -4.31
N TYR A 54 11.75 -2.14 -4.93
CA TYR A 54 10.76 -1.33 -4.22
C TYR A 54 9.62 -2.19 -3.66
N ILE A 55 9.07 -3.13 -4.44
CA ILE A 55 8.00 -4.03 -3.98
C ILE A 55 8.49 -4.88 -2.81
N HIS A 56 9.72 -5.41 -2.89
CA HIS A 56 10.31 -6.17 -1.80
C HIS A 56 10.47 -5.31 -0.54
N TRP A 57 11.02 -4.10 -0.66
CA TRP A 57 11.12 -3.17 0.47
C TRP A 57 9.74 -2.80 1.05
N TYR A 58 8.78 -2.49 0.20
CA TYR A 58 7.42 -2.12 0.59
C TYR A 58 6.77 -3.22 1.45
N ASN A 59 6.91 -4.48 1.04
CA ASN A 59 6.30 -5.61 1.72
C ASN A 59 7.04 -6.03 3.00
N HIS A 60 8.38 -5.98 2.99
CA HIS A 60 9.19 -6.57 4.06
C HIS A 60 9.69 -5.57 5.09
N LYS A 61 9.97 -4.33 4.68
CA LYS A 61 10.72 -3.35 5.48
C LYS A 61 9.96 -2.07 5.78
N ARG A 62 8.94 -1.72 4.99
CA ARG A 62 8.18 -0.47 5.19
C ARG A 62 7.49 -0.46 6.55
N ILE A 63 7.82 0.52 7.38
CA ILE A 63 7.19 0.72 8.68
C ILE A 63 5.85 1.42 8.46
N LYS A 64 4.75 0.81 8.92
CA LYS A 64 3.43 1.44 8.91
C LYS A 64 2.95 1.64 10.35
N LEU A 65 2.89 2.89 10.80
CA LEU A 65 2.47 3.22 12.16
C LEU A 65 1.05 2.73 12.47
N THR A 66 0.15 2.78 11.49
CA THR A 66 -1.23 2.25 11.64
C THR A 66 -1.26 0.72 11.86
N LEU A 67 -0.16 0.01 11.60
CA LEU A 67 -0.02 -1.43 11.85
C LEU A 67 0.81 -1.71 13.12
N GLY A 68 0.99 -0.70 13.99
CA GLY A 68 1.85 -0.81 15.17
C GLY A 68 3.34 -0.83 14.83
N GLY A 69 3.74 -0.13 13.76
CA GLY A 69 5.14 -0.08 13.30
C GLY A 69 5.61 -1.34 12.56
N LEU A 70 4.71 -2.27 12.26
CA LEU A 70 5.02 -3.51 11.53
C LEU A 70 5.06 -3.27 10.02
N SER A 71 5.86 -4.10 9.33
CA SER A 71 5.76 -4.21 7.87
C SER A 71 4.50 -4.96 7.44
N PRO A 72 4.01 -4.75 6.21
CA PRO A 72 2.82 -5.45 5.71
C PRO A 72 2.91 -6.97 5.87
N LEU A 73 4.07 -7.56 5.59
CA LEU A 73 4.27 -9.00 5.77
C LEU A 73 4.26 -9.42 7.24
N GLN A 74 4.91 -8.66 8.12
CA GLN A 74 4.89 -8.93 9.57
C GLN A 74 3.48 -8.86 10.13
N TYR A 75 2.71 -7.84 9.76
CA TYR A 75 1.31 -7.70 10.14
C TYR A 75 0.47 -8.88 9.67
N ARG A 76 0.64 -9.30 8.40
CA ARG A 76 -0.05 -10.48 7.84
C ARG A 76 0.29 -11.77 8.59
N LYS A 77 1.56 -11.97 8.96
CA LYS A 77 2.00 -13.11 9.77
C LYS A 77 1.36 -13.08 11.16
N LYS A 78 1.37 -11.93 11.83
CA LYS A 78 0.74 -11.73 13.15
C LYS A 78 -0.75 -12.03 13.12
N GLN A 79 -1.48 -11.47 12.14
CA GLN A 79 -2.90 -11.74 11.90
C GLN A 79 -3.18 -13.24 11.72
N ARG A 80 -2.38 -13.93 10.89
CA ARG A 80 -2.55 -15.36 10.63
C ARG A 80 -2.29 -16.22 11.88
N CYS A 81 -1.38 -15.81 12.77
CA CYS A 81 -1.18 -16.49 14.05
C CYS A 81 -2.37 -16.27 15.00
N ILE A 82 -2.96 -15.08 15.01
CA ILE A 82 -4.15 -14.78 15.83
C ILE A 82 -5.34 -15.64 15.41
N PHE A 83 -5.63 -15.74 14.10
CA PHE A 83 -6.74 -16.58 13.62
C PHE A 83 -6.55 -18.08 13.91
N LYS A 84 -5.31 -18.55 14.15
CA LYS A 84 -5.05 -19.93 14.57
C LYS A 84 -5.31 -20.16 16.07
N ASN A 85 -5.31 -19.10 16.89
CA ASN A 85 -5.36 -19.19 18.35
C ASN A 85 -6.69 -18.69 18.97
N GLY A 86 -7.76 -18.53 18.19
CA GLY A 86 -9.07 -18.06 18.67
C GLY A 86 -9.17 -16.53 18.80
N PRO A 87 -10.39 -15.94 18.84
CA PRO A 87 -10.56 -14.53 18.54
C PRO A 87 -10.33 -13.65 19.78
N GLU A 88 -9.10 -13.19 19.99
CA GLU A 88 -8.89 -11.94 20.72
C GLU A 88 -9.29 -10.77 19.82
N LYS A 89 -10.36 -10.07 20.21
CA LYS A 89 -10.88 -8.87 19.53
C LYS A 89 -9.85 -7.75 19.62
N HIS A 90 -8.97 -7.64 18.63
CA HIS A 90 -8.17 -6.42 18.47
C HIS A 90 -8.91 -5.40 17.62
N PRO A 91 -8.83 -4.11 17.99
CA PRO A 91 -9.55 -3.05 17.29
C PRO A 91 -9.06 -2.99 15.83
N HIS A 92 -10.01 -2.88 14.91
CA HIS A 92 -9.74 -2.47 13.54
C HIS A 92 -8.88 -1.20 13.60
N PRO A 93 -7.75 -1.10 12.88
CA PRO A 93 -6.94 0.11 12.88
C PRO A 93 -7.84 1.28 12.49
N GLN A 94 -8.11 2.17 13.46
CA GLN A 94 -8.82 3.41 13.21
C GLN A 94 -7.92 4.22 12.28
N THR A 95 -8.48 4.65 11.15
CA THR A 95 -7.84 5.64 10.28
C THR A 95 -7.79 6.97 11.02
N HIS A 96 -6.75 7.18 11.83
CA HIS A 96 -6.43 8.53 12.29
C HIS A 96 -5.86 9.29 11.10
N ASN A 97 -6.71 10.12 10.50
CA ASN A 97 -6.34 11.11 9.50
C ASN A 97 -5.36 12.10 10.14
N PHE A 98 -4.06 11.84 10.04
CA PHE A 98 -3.04 12.84 10.37
C PHE A 98 -2.99 13.86 9.24
N LYS A 99 -3.65 15.00 9.47
CA LYS A 99 -3.59 16.17 8.59
C LYS A 99 -2.28 16.91 8.88
N LEU A 100 -1.22 16.61 8.12
CA LEU A 100 -0.03 17.47 8.10
C LEU A 100 -0.35 18.69 7.23
N PRO A 101 -0.29 19.92 7.76
CA PRO A 101 -0.40 21.10 6.92
C PRO A 101 0.89 21.23 6.11
N LEU A 102 0.83 20.94 4.81
CA LEU A 102 1.85 21.38 3.88
C LEU A 102 1.43 22.76 3.39
N THR A 103 2.05 23.81 3.94
CA THR A 103 1.97 25.16 3.38
C THR A 103 2.79 25.18 2.10
N GLY A 104 2.10 25.08 0.96
CA GLY A 104 2.62 25.52 -0.34
C GLY A 104 2.20 26.98 -0.57
N ASP A 105 3.09 27.79 -1.14
CA ASP A 105 2.92 29.22 -1.40
C ASP A 105 1.79 29.57 -2.40
N ASP A 106 1.05 28.57 -2.87
CA ASP A 106 -0.05 28.68 -3.83
C ASP A 106 -1.44 28.73 -3.15
N GLY A 107 -1.53 28.70 -1.82
CA GLY A 107 -2.80 28.84 -1.08
C GLY A 107 -3.78 27.66 -1.26
N VAL A 108 -3.35 26.59 -1.94
CA VAL A 108 -4.15 25.39 -2.17
C VAL A 108 -3.80 24.33 -1.12
N SER A 109 -4.69 24.14 -0.14
CA SER A 109 -4.59 23.06 0.85
C SER A 109 -4.72 21.69 0.19
N LYS A 110 -3.61 21.08 -0.21
CA LYS A 110 -3.56 19.67 -0.67
C LYS A 110 -3.59 18.75 0.56
N SER A 111 -4.70 18.04 0.77
CA SER A 111 -4.78 16.98 1.78
C SER A 111 -4.24 15.67 1.19
N LEU A 112 -3.19 15.12 1.80
CA LEU A 112 -2.73 13.77 1.50
C LEU A 112 -3.32 12.82 2.56
N TYR A 113 -4.17 11.89 2.13
CA TYR A 113 -4.73 10.86 3.02
C TYR A 113 -3.73 9.69 3.13
N PHE A 114 -3.38 9.28 4.34
CA PHE A 114 -2.43 8.19 4.63
C PHE A 114 -3.12 6.84 4.86
#